data_AF-A0A066RRH4-F1
#
_entry.id   AF-A0A066RRH4-F1
#
_cell.length_a   1.000
_cell.length_b   1.000
_cell.length_c   1.000
_cell.angle_alpha   90.00
_cell.angle_beta   90.00
_cell.angle_gamma   90.00
#
_symmetry.space_group_name_H-M   'P 1'
#
loop_
_entity.id
_entity.type
_entity.pdbx_description
1 polymer ?
#
loop_
_entity_poly.entity_id
_entity_poly.type
_entity_poly.pdbx_seq_one_letter_code
_entity_poly.pdbx_strand_id
1 'polypeptide(L)'
;MKQTPLALALGAALVVPGISLAADYTDGDIHKNDYKWFQFNIMYALEEYPRAPDDPSGHDYLEMEFGGRSGIFDLYGYVDFFDLTESDASDKKDRPKMFMKFAPRVSLDALTKTDLSFGPVQELYFATLFNWGGGAHDVNNSFWGIGSDVMVPWFGKVGLNLYALYDVNAKAWNGYQVSTNWFKPFYTFENGSFISYQGYIDYQFGADDTFQGNSQATHGGNWFNGLYWHSDRFSVGYGLKLFYDVYLIEDSDAFESTGPSHYFSVTYKF
;
A
#
# COMPACT_ATOMS: atom_id res chain seq x y z
N MET A 1 -0.61 38.79 0.40
CA MET A 1 0.29 37.69 0.84
C MET A 1 -0.49 36.40 0.75
N LYS A 2 -0.22 35.58 -0.27
CA LYS A 2 -0.85 34.27 -0.43
C LYS A 2 0.01 33.25 0.31
N GLN A 3 -0.51 32.71 1.41
CA GLN A 3 0.06 31.52 2.04
C GLN A 3 -0.33 30.33 1.15
N THR A 4 0.65 29.74 0.48
CA THR A 4 0.48 28.50 -0.26
C THR A 4 0.63 27.37 0.76
N PRO A 5 -0.41 26.60 1.11
CA PRO A 5 -0.23 25.43 1.95
C PRO A 5 0.59 24.40 1.17
N LEU A 6 1.71 24.01 1.75
CA LEU A 6 2.61 22.98 1.25
C LEU A 6 1.88 21.62 1.33
N ALA A 7 1.48 21.09 0.18
CA ALA A 7 0.90 19.75 0.09
C ALA A 7 2.03 18.71 0.17
N LEU A 8 2.14 18.04 1.31
CA LEU A 8 3.03 16.89 1.52
C LEU A 8 2.41 15.67 0.83
N ALA A 9 2.94 15.32 -0.34
CA ALA A 9 2.68 14.08 -1.06
C ALA A 9 3.46 12.91 -0.44
N LEU A 10 2.80 11.77 -0.23
CA LEU A 10 3.41 10.57 0.31
C LEU A 10 2.45 9.33 0.21
N GLY A 11 2.94 8.20 -0.31
CA GLY A 11 3.17 6.93 0.42
C GLY A 11 2.00 6.06 0.91
N ALA A 12 1.24 5.37 0.05
CA ALA A 12 0.04 4.57 0.41
C ALA A 12 -1.12 5.39 0.98
N ALA A 13 -2.08 5.82 0.13
CA ALA A 13 -3.31 6.55 0.49
C ALA A 13 -3.15 7.41 1.76
N LEU A 14 -2.18 8.33 1.77
CA LEU A 14 -1.93 9.11 2.97
C LEU A 14 -2.88 10.28 3.02
N VAL A 15 -3.70 10.17 4.04
CA VAL A 15 -4.36 11.27 4.65
C VAL A 15 -3.30 12.21 5.20
N VAL A 16 -3.27 13.43 4.67
CA VAL A 16 -2.55 14.54 5.28
C VAL A 16 -2.98 14.68 6.75
N PRO A 17 -2.05 14.74 7.71
CA PRO A 17 -2.37 15.03 9.11
C PRO A 17 -2.73 16.53 9.25
N GLY A 18 -3.88 16.90 8.71
CA GLY A 18 -4.64 18.06 9.15
C GLY A 18 -5.57 17.65 10.29
N ILE A 19 -6.21 18.63 10.91
CA ILE A 19 -7.36 18.38 11.79
C ILE A 19 -8.43 17.73 10.90
N SER A 20 -8.44 16.40 10.81
CA SER A 20 -9.45 15.67 10.06
C SER A 20 -10.72 15.73 10.87
N LEU A 21 -11.63 16.59 10.44
CA LEU A 21 -13.02 16.53 10.84
C LEU A 21 -13.69 15.39 10.06
N ALA A 22 -14.86 14.96 10.54
CA ALA A 22 -15.72 14.04 9.80
C ALA A 22 -15.96 14.58 8.39
N ALA A 23 -16.08 13.67 7.42
CA ALA A 23 -16.34 14.04 6.05
C ALA A 23 -17.79 14.55 5.92
N ASP A 24 -17.97 15.87 6.02
CA ASP A 24 -19.28 16.51 5.83
C ASP A 24 -19.47 16.88 4.36
N TYR A 25 -20.56 16.49 3.72
CA TYR A 25 -20.93 16.88 2.34
C TYR A 25 -22.31 17.53 2.25
N THR A 26 -22.84 18.04 3.36
CA THR A 26 -24.19 18.63 3.45
C THR A 26 -24.34 19.93 2.65
N ASP A 27 -23.24 20.63 2.38
CA ASP A 27 -23.17 21.79 1.47
C ASP A 27 -23.29 21.39 -0.02
N GLY A 28 -23.27 20.09 -0.32
CA GLY A 28 -23.37 19.54 -1.67
C GLY A 28 -22.07 19.58 -2.47
N ASP A 29 -20.97 20.09 -1.91
CA ASP A 29 -19.67 20.14 -2.56
C ASP A 29 -18.83 18.90 -2.20
N ILE A 30 -18.90 17.89 -3.07
CA ILE A 30 -18.11 16.66 -2.95
C ILE A 30 -16.63 16.86 -3.32
N HIS A 31 -16.26 18.00 -3.90
CA HIS A 31 -14.91 18.25 -4.43
C HIS A 31 -14.03 19.08 -3.49
N LYS A 32 -14.55 19.55 -2.35
CA LYS A 32 -13.82 20.41 -1.41
C LYS A 32 -12.58 19.77 -0.77
N ASN A 33 -12.48 18.44 -0.81
CA ASN A 33 -11.38 17.66 -0.28
C ASN A 33 -10.51 17.03 -1.39
N ASP A 34 -10.65 17.49 -2.64
CA ASP A 34 -9.88 16.96 -3.76
C ASP A 34 -8.38 17.24 -3.59
N TYR A 35 -7.56 16.22 -3.84
CA TYR A 35 -6.11 16.32 -3.86
C TYR A 35 -5.54 15.29 -4.82
N LYS A 36 -4.29 15.50 -5.24
CA LYS A 36 -3.56 14.51 -6.04
C LYS A 36 -2.08 14.64 -5.78
N TRP A 37 -1.37 13.54 -5.95
CA TRP A 37 0.07 13.50 -5.89
C TRP A 37 0.62 12.39 -6.79
N PHE A 38 1.89 12.56 -7.12
CA PHE A 38 2.63 11.66 -8.00
C PHE A 38 4.11 11.71 -7.63
N GLN A 39 4.76 10.56 -7.61
CA GLN A 39 6.19 10.46 -7.33
C GLN A 39 6.84 9.28 -8.05
N PHE A 40 8.16 9.35 -8.19
CA PHE A 40 8.99 8.23 -8.62
C PHE A 40 9.91 7.82 -7.48
N ASN A 41 10.05 6.51 -7.26
CA ASN A 41 10.97 5.94 -6.30
C ASN A 41 11.98 5.07 -7.04
N ILE A 42 13.27 5.28 -6.83
CA ILE A 42 14.29 4.27 -7.13
C ILE A 42 14.52 3.49 -5.86
N MET A 43 14.35 2.18 -5.94
CA MET A 43 14.36 1.31 -4.78
C MET A 43 15.30 0.13 -4.97
N TYR A 44 15.75 -0.41 -3.83
CA TYR A 44 16.50 -1.65 -3.76
C TYR A 44 15.93 -2.49 -2.62
N ALA A 45 15.58 -3.74 -2.91
CA ALA A 45 15.12 -4.71 -1.93
C ALA A 45 16.19 -5.75 -1.65
N LEU A 46 16.27 -6.17 -0.38
CA LEU A 46 17.09 -7.28 0.08
C LEU A 46 16.19 -8.35 0.69
N GLU A 47 16.39 -9.59 0.26
CA GLU A 47 15.73 -10.80 0.77
C GLU A 47 14.20 -10.63 0.75
N GLU A 48 13.65 -10.18 -0.38
CA GLU A 48 12.20 -10.08 -0.55
C GLU A 48 11.56 -11.47 -0.62
N TYR A 49 10.43 -11.64 0.07
CA TYR A 49 9.65 -12.88 0.06
C TYR A 49 8.38 -12.72 -0.81
N PRO A 50 7.87 -13.81 -1.38
CA PRO A 50 8.42 -15.17 -1.28
C PRO A 50 9.63 -15.38 -2.21
N ARG A 51 10.51 -16.32 -1.87
CA ARG A 51 11.73 -16.60 -2.63
C ARG A 51 12.18 -18.06 -2.55
N ALA A 52 12.92 -18.49 -3.56
CA ALA A 52 13.64 -19.75 -3.48
C ALA A 52 14.91 -19.61 -2.63
N PRO A 53 15.38 -20.66 -1.94
CA PRO A 53 16.59 -20.60 -1.11
C PRO A 53 17.87 -20.20 -1.87
N ASP A 54 17.92 -20.49 -3.17
CA ASP A 54 19.03 -20.19 -4.07
C ASP A 54 18.84 -18.89 -4.88
N ASP A 55 17.71 -18.20 -4.74
CA ASP A 55 17.52 -16.89 -5.36
C ASP A 55 18.59 -15.92 -4.86
N PRO A 56 19.11 -15.03 -5.73
CA PRO A 56 19.92 -13.91 -5.28
C PRO A 56 19.23 -13.11 -4.16
N SER A 57 20.01 -12.36 -3.40
CA SER A 57 19.49 -11.71 -2.20
C SER A 57 18.88 -10.34 -2.45
N GLY A 58 18.78 -9.84 -3.68
CA GLY A 58 18.15 -8.54 -3.90
C GLY A 58 18.05 -8.08 -5.34
N HIS A 59 17.25 -7.04 -5.54
CA HIS A 59 16.96 -6.45 -6.84
C HIS A 59 16.74 -4.95 -6.73
N ASP A 60 17.04 -4.25 -7.82
CA ASP A 60 16.66 -2.87 -8.03
C ASP A 60 15.30 -2.77 -8.75
N TYR A 61 14.58 -1.68 -8.50
CA TYR A 61 13.36 -1.35 -9.22
C TYR A 61 13.04 0.15 -9.21
N LEU A 62 12.29 0.57 -10.21
CA LEU A 62 11.66 1.89 -10.29
C LEU A 62 10.19 1.73 -9.97
N GLU A 63 9.68 2.48 -8.99
CA GLU A 63 8.26 2.54 -8.68
C GLU A 63 7.68 3.89 -9.12
N MET A 64 6.57 3.84 -9.86
CA MET A 64 5.72 4.98 -10.15
C MET A 64 4.56 4.98 -9.17
N GLU A 65 4.57 5.86 -8.18
CA GLU A 65 3.59 5.86 -7.11
C GLU A 65 2.66 7.08 -7.22
N PHE A 66 1.36 6.86 -7.04
CA PHE A 66 0.35 7.89 -7.22
C PHE A 66 -0.84 7.73 -6.30
N GLY A 67 -1.50 8.84 -6.03
CA GLY A 67 -2.71 8.84 -5.23
C GLY A 67 -3.47 10.14 -5.36
N GLY A 68 -4.70 10.14 -4.87
CA GLY A 68 -5.52 11.32 -4.87
C GLY A 68 -6.97 11.04 -4.58
N ARG A 69 -7.69 12.13 -4.33
CA ARG A 69 -9.13 12.16 -4.17
C ARG A 69 -9.74 13.09 -5.21
N SER A 70 -10.82 12.63 -5.83
CA SER A 70 -11.72 13.50 -6.56
C SER A 70 -13.18 13.12 -6.37
N GLY A 71 -13.95 14.02 -5.77
CA GLY A 71 -15.37 13.80 -5.49
C GLY A 71 -15.58 12.59 -4.58
N ILE A 72 -16.28 11.60 -5.12
CA ILE A 72 -16.55 10.33 -4.43
C ILE A 72 -15.39 9.34 -4.50
N PHE A 73 -14.38 9.56 -5.35
CA PHE A 73 -13.29 8.61 -5.55
C PHE A 73 -12.07 9.00 -4.74
N ASP A 74 -11.49 8.04 -4.02
CA ASP A 74 -10.18 8.13 -3.38
C ASP A 74 -9.35 6.95 -3.87
N LEU A 75 -8.10 7.16 -4.24
CA LEU A 75 -7.29 6.09 -4.79
C LEU A 75 -5.83 6.18 -4.37
N TYR A 76 -5.23 5.01 -4.34
CA TYR A 76 -3.79 4.80 -4.27
C TYR A 76 -3.40 3.76 -5.31
N GLY A 77 -2.22 3.91 -5.90
CA GLY A 77 -1.64 2.87 -6.72
C GLY A 77 -0.16 3.09 -6.97
N TYR A 78 0.48 2.01 -7.39
CA TYR A 78 1.85 2.05 -7.87
C TYR A 78 2.08 1.05 -8.99
N VAL A 79 3.10 1.33 -9.79
CA VAL A 79 3.62 0.42 -10.82
C VAL A 79 5.11 0.28 -10.63
N ASP A 80 5.56 -0.95 -10.39
CA ASP A 80 6.96 -1.31 -10.29
C ASP A 80 7.53 -1.74 -11.64
N PHE A 81 8.78 -1.37 -11.89
CA PHE A 81 9.61 -1.83 -12.97
C PHE A 81 10.88 -2.45 -12.39
N PHE A 82 10.95 -3.78 -12.39
CA PHE A 82 12.05 -4.55 -11.79
C PHE A 82 13.24 -4.69 -12.72
N ASP A 83 14.40 -4.96 -12.12
CA ASP A 83 15.62 -5.37 -12.82
C ASP A 83 16.03 -4.34 -13.89
N LEU A 84 16.20 -3.08 -13.49
CA LEU A 84 16.58 -1.97 -14.36
C LEU A 84 18.01 -2.13 -14.89
N THR A 85 18.84 -2.87 -14.15
CA THR A 85 20.26 -3.04 -14.44
C THR A 85 20.60 -4.34 -15.18
N GLU A 86 19.64 -5.26 -15.34
CA GLU A 86 19.84 -6.61 -15.92
C GLU A 86 20.95 -7.42 -15.20
N SER A 87 21.13 -7.16 -13.91
CA SER A 87 22.24 -7.71 -13.11
C SER A 87 22.08 -9.21 -12.91
N ASP A 88 23.17 -9.96 -13.08
CA ASP A 88 23.21 -11.40 -12.75
C ASP A 88 23.04 -11.69 -11.25
N ALA A 89 23.16 -10.65 -10.41
CA ALA A 89 22.92 -10.73 -8.97
C ALA A 89 21.47 -10.35 -8.57
N SER A 90 20.58 -10.10 -9.53
CA SER A 90 19.18 -9.74 -9.32
C SER A 90 18.30 -10.98 -9.13
N ASP A 91 17.48 -11.03 -8.07
CA ASP A 91 16.46 -12.09 -7.90
C ASP A 91 15.22 -11.89 -8.77
N LYS A 92 15.22 -10.82 -9.56
CA LYS A 92 14.21 -10.55 -10.60
C LYS A 92 14.75 -10.80 -12.02
N LYS A 93 15.97 -11.33 -12.16
CA LYS A 93 16.56 -11.65 -13.47
C LYS A 93 15.70 -12.68 -14.21
N ASP A 94 15.47 -12.44 -15.50
CA ASP A 94 14.66 -13.29 -16.39
C ASP A 94 13.20 -13.53 -15.89
N ARG A 95 12.72 -12.70 -14.95
CA ARG A 95 11.34 -12.71 -14.45
C ARG A 95 10.53 -11.56 -15.08
N PRO A 96 9.18 -11.59 -15.00
CA PRO A 96 8.35 -10.47 -15.41
C PRO A 96 8.78 -9.17 -14.74
N LYS A 97 8.95 -8.11 -15.53
CA LYS A 97 9.52 -6.84 -15.06
C LYS A 97 8.52 -5.86 -14.48
N MET A 98 7.25 -6.23 -14.38
CA MET A 98 6.21 -5.29 -13.96
C MET A 98 5.27 -5.89 -12.91
N PHE A 99 4.90 -5.04 -11.97
CA PHE A 99 3.82 -5.30 -11.02
C PHE A 99 3.01 -4.02 -10.81
N MET A 100 1.70 -4.14 -10.67
CA MET A 100 0.82 -3.02 -10.38
C MET A 100 -0.08 -3.34 -9.19
N LYS A 101 -0.11 -2.42 -8.23
CA LYS A 101 -1.12 -2.35 -7.17
C LYS A 101 -2.03 -1.18 -7.44
N PHE A 102 -3.34 -1.40 -7.40
CA PHE A 102 -4.32 -0.33 -7.59
C PHE A 102 -5.48 -0.49 -6.61
N ALA A 103 -5.68 0.50 -5.74
CA ALA A 103 -6.63 0.45 -4.64
C ALA A 103 -7.58 1.65 -4.67
N PRO A 104 -8.54 1.70 -5.60
CA PRO A 104 -9.57 2.72 -5.59
C PRO A 104 -10.65 2.38 -4.54
N ARG A 105 -11.13 3.45 -3.90
CA ARG A 105 -12.20 3.48 -2.92
C ARG A 105 -13.27 4.46 -3.38
N VAL A 106 -14.53 4.16 -3.08
CA VAL A 106 -15.67 5.04 -3.31
C VAL A 106 -16.23 5.46 -1.97
N SER A 107 -16.16 6.75 -1.65
CA SER A 107 -16.73 7.33 -0.44
C SER A 107 -18.25 7.16 -0.42
N LEU A 108 -18.75 6.45 0.59
CA LEU A 108 -20.17 6.29 0.83
C LEU A 108 -20.78 7.59 1.35
N ASP A 109 -20.03 8.34 2.16
CA ASP A 109 -20.42 9.64 2.69
C ASP A 109 -20.68 10.64 1.57
N ALA A 110 -19.73 10.77 0.62
CA ALA A 110 -19.86 11.68 -0.52
C ALA A 110 -20.92 11.20 -1.52
N LEU A 111 -21.03 9.88 -1.73
CA LEU A 111 -22.02 9.28 -2.63
C LEU A 111 -23.44 9.50 -2.12
N THR A 112 -23.66 9.33 -0.82
CA THR A 112 -24.98 9.47 -0.17
C THR A 112 -25.25 10.89 0.35
N LYS A 113 -24.23 11.76 0.33
CA LYS A 113 -24.24 13.11 0.92
C LYS A 113 -24.70 13.10 2.39
N THR A 114 -24.31 12.05 3.11
CA THR A 114 -24.69 11.82 4.51
C THR A 114 -23.41 11.60 5.30
N ASP A 115 -23.29 12.25 6.46
CA ASP A 115 -22.21 11.99 7.41
C ASP A 115 -22.42 10.61 8.04
N LEU A 116 -21.54 9.66 7.70
CA LEU A 116 -21.55 8.29 8.23
C LEU A 116 -20.49 8.09 9.32
N SER A 117 -19.89 9.17 9.84
CA SER A 117 -18.88 9.09 10.88
C SER A 117 -19.44 8.59 12.21
N PHE A 118 -18.61 7.85 12.96
CA PHE A 118 -18.93 7.41 14.32
C PHE A 118 -17.66 7.15 15.12
N GLY A 119 -17.57 7.78 16.30
CA GLY A 119 -16.39 7.67 17.16
C GLY A 119 -15.11 8.07 16.41
N PRO A 120 -14.08 7.20 16.33
CA PRO A 120 -12.85 7.50 15.60
C PRO A 120 -12.98 7.37 14.07
N VAL A 121 -14.04 6.74 13.56
CA VAL A 121 -14.27 6.56 12.11
C VAL A 121 -14.77 7.87 11.51
N GLN A 122 -14.03 8.40 10.54
CA GLN A 122 -14.28 9.71 9.92
C GLN A 122 -15.04 9.63 8.60
N GLU A 123 -14.90 8.52 7.87
CA GLU A 123 -15.50 8.32 6.56
C GLU A 123 -15.53 6.81 6.24
N LEU A 124 -16.57 6.38 5.52
CA LEU A 124 -16.74 4.99 5.06
C LEU A 124 -16.65 4.89 3.55
N TYR A 125 -16.16 3.75 3.09
CA TYR A 125 -15.91 3.50 1.69
C TYR A 125 -16.38 2.11 1.25
N PHE A 126 -16.83 2.02 0.01
CA PHE A 126 -16.68 0.78 -0.76
C PHE A 126 -15.23 0.71 -1.23
N ALA A 127 -14.50 -0.30 -0.78
CA ALA A 127 -13.07 -0.40 -1.01
C ALA A 127 -12.75 -1.56 -1.95
N THR A 128 -11.81 -1.32 -2.86
CA THR A 128 -11.26 -2.35 -3.74
C THR A 128 -9.74 -2.30 -3.74
N LEU A 129 -9.13 -3.43 -4.06
CA LEU A 129 -7.69 -3.55 -4.27
C LEU A 129 -7.46 -4.54 -5.42
N PHE A 130 -6.56 -4.20 -6.34
CA PHE A 130 -6.17 -5.02 -7.48
C PHE A 130 -4.66 -5.20 -7.47
N ASN A 131 -4.22 -6.43 -7.69
CA ASN A 131 -2.81 -6.79 -7.86
C ASN A 131 -2.65 -7.49 -9.21
N TRP A 132 -1.76 -6.97 -10.05
CA TRP A 132 -1.49 -7.50 -11.39
C TRP A 132 0.01 -7.63 -11.63
N GLY A 133 0.47 -8.83 -11.98
CA GLY A 133 1.82 -9.03 -12.52
C GLY A 133 1.87 -8.88 -14.03
N GLY A 134 3.08 -8.66 -14.56
CA GLY A 134 3.33 -8.47 -15.99
C GLY A 134 3.44 -9.75 -16.82
N GLY A 135 3.53 -10.93 -16.17
CA GLY A 135 3.66 -12.24 -16.81
C GLY A 135 2.32 -12.91 -17.14
N ALA A 136 2.36 -13.90 -18.04
CA ALA A 136 1.16 -14.60 -18.53
C ALA A 136 0.44 -15.46 -17.46
N HIS A 137 1.15 -15.85 -16.40
CA HIS A 137 0.66 -16.69 -15.31
C HIS A 137 0.92 -16.05 -13.93
N ASP A 138 1.10 -14.74 -13.89
CA ASP A 138 1.36 -14.02 -12.65
C ASP A 138 0.09 -13.80 -11.83
N VAL A 139 0.28 -13.21 -10.65
CA VAL A 139 -0.79 -12.74 -9.77
C VAL A 139 -1.79 -11.88 -10.54
N ASN A 140 -3.06 -12.21 -10.36
CA ASN A 140 -4.19 -11.48 -10.89
C ASN A 140 -5.32 -11.58 -9.88
N ASN A 141 -5.29 -10.68 -8.90
CA ASN A 141 -6.19 -10.71 -7.76
C ASN A 141 -7.05 -9.45 -7.73
N SER A 142 -8.30 -9.62 -7.31
CA SER A 142 -9.20 -8.51 -7.00
C SER A 142 -9.78 -8.70 -5.61
N PHE A 143 -9.79 -7.63 -4.84
CA PHE A 143 -10.25 -7.57 -3.47
C PHE A 143 -11.42 -6.60 -3.40
N TRP A 144 -12.45 -6.98 -2.67
CA TRP A 144 -13.71 -6.24 -2.62
C TRP A 144 -14.24 -6.20 -1.20
N GLY A 145 -14.59 -5.02 -0.72
CA GLY A 145 -15.16 -4.91 0.62
C GLY A 145 -15.40 -3.49 1.10
N ILE A 146 -15.19 -3.30 2.40
CA ILE A 146 -15.47 -2.05 3.10
C ILE A 146 -14.18 -1.40 3.57
N GLY A 147 -14.10 -0.09 3.41
CA GLY A 147 -12.99 0.73 3.85
C GLY A 147 -13.46 1.79 4.83
N SER A 148 -12.52 2.30 5.60
CA SER A 148 -12.73 3.40 6.53
C SER A 148 -11.47 4.22 6.67
N ASP A 149 -11.65 5.49 6.99
CA ASP A 149 -10.59 6.32 7.54
C ASP A 149 -10.81 6.46 9.05
N VAL A 150 -9.83 6.08 9.85
CA VAL A 150 -9.94 5.98 11.32
C VAL A 150 -8.88 6.84 11.99
N MET A 151 -9.29 7.64 12.97
CA MET A 151 -8.38 8.39 13.82
C MET A 151 -7.77 7.49 14.89
N VAL A 152 -6.48 7.20 14.75
CA VAL A 152 -5.71 6.37 15.67
C VAL A 152 -4.81 7.27 16.52
N PRO A 153 -4.78 7.10 17.86
CA PRO A 153 -3.87 7.85 18.73
C PRO A 153 -2.43 7.80 18.22
N TRP A 154 -1.76 8.96 18.28
CA TRP A 154 -0.41 9.20 17.76
C TRP A 154 -0.28 9.16 16.23
N PHE A 155 -0.82 8.13 15.57
CA PHE A 155 -0.72 7.96 14.11
C PHE A 155 -1.50 9.01 13.31
N GLY A 156 -2.61 9.52 13.85
CA GLY A 156 -3.51 10.38 13.07
C GLY A 156 -4.48 9.54 12.26
N LYS A 157 -4.81 9.98 11.05
CA LYS A 157 -5.78 9.26 10.20
C LYS A 157 -5.09 8.09 9.51
N VAL A 158 -5.68 6.91 9.67
CA VAL A 158 -5.21 5.61 9.18
C VAL A 158 -6.31 5.03 8.31
N GLY A 159 -5.96 4.54 7.13
CA GLY A 159 -6.88 3.74 6.33
C GLY A 159 -7.01 2.35 6.97
N LEU A 160 -8.23 1.85 7.07
CA LEU A 160 -8.50 0.48 7.49
C LEU A 160 -9.55 -0.12 6.58
N ASN A 161 -9.19 -1.23 5.92
CA ASN A 161 -10.03 -1.88 4.94
C ASN A 161 -10.12 -3.38 5.23
N LEU A 162 -11.30 -3.94 4.98
CA LEU A 162 -11.59 -5.37 5.05
C LEU A 162 -12.16 -5.81 3.70
N TYR A 163 -11.54 -6.83 3.12
CA TYR A 163 -11.87 -7.34 1.80
C TYR A 163 -12.12 -8.84 1.82
N ALA A 164 -12.92 -9.31 0.87
CA ALA A 164 -12.85 -10.69 0.38
C ALA A 164 -11.89 -10.75 -0.83
N LEU A 165 -11.09 -11.81 -0.92
CA LEU A 165 -10.16 -12.05 -2.02
C LEU A 165 -10.84 -12.89 -3.11
N TYR A 166 -10.89 -12.37 -4.33
CA TYR A 166 -11.23 -13.10 -5.54
C TYR A 166 -9.98 -13.26 -6.43
N ASP A 167 -9.54 -14.51 -6.59
CA ASP A 167 -8.50 -14.88 -7.55
C ASP A 167 -9.12 -14.90 -8.96
N VAL A 168 -8.63 -14.01 -9.82
CA VAL A 168 -9.18 -13.82 -11.17
C VAL A 168 -8.74 -14.96 -12.11
N ASN A 169 -7.57 -15.54 -11.88
CA ASN A 169 -7.07 -16.67 -12.67
C ASN A 169 -7.91 -17.93 -12.40
N ALA A 170 -8.11 -18.26 -11.13
CA ALA A 170 -8.91 -19.38 -10.66
C ALA A 170 -10.42 -19.13 -10.77
N LYS A 171 -10.83 -17.86 -10.91
CA LYS A 171 -12.23 -17.42 -10.92
C LYS A 171 -12.98 -17.82 -9.65
N ALA A 172 -12.31 -17.78 -8.51
CA ALA A 172 -12.82 -18.27 -7.24
C ALA A 172 -12.44 -17.34 -6.08
N TRP A 173 -13.27 -17.35 -5.04
CA TRP A 173 -13.01 -16.66 -3.77
C TRP A 173 -12.08 -17.49 -2.90
N ASN A 174 -11.16 -16.85 -2.18
CA ASN A 174 -10.17 -17.52 -1.31
C ASN A 174 -9.83 -16.68 -0.07
N GLY A 175 -10.72 -16.65 0.90
CA GLY A 175 -10.53 -15.93 2.16
C GLY A 175 -10.65 -14.41 2.06
N TYR A 176 -10.07 -13.73 3.05
CA TYR A 176 -10.25 -12.32 3.32
C TYR A 176 -8.91 -11.62 3.57
N GLN A 177 -8.90 -10.29 3.51
CA GLN A 177 -7.74 -9.48 3.86
C GLN A 177 -8.13 -8.25 4.68
N VAL A 178 -7.39 -7.99 5.75
CA VAL A 178 -7.37 -6.67 6.41
C VAL A 178 -6.13 -5.91 5.92
N SER A 179 -6.34 -4.68 5.48
CA SER A 179 -5.26 -3.77 5.09
C SER A 179 -5.33 -2.47 5.87
N THR A 180 -4.19 -2.03 6.39
CA THR A 180 -4.07 -0.73 7.06
C THR A 180 -2.75 -0.04 6.77
N ASN A 181 -2.72 1.29 6.85
CA ASN A 181 -1.57 2.13 6.50
C ASN A 181 -1.46 3.36 7.40
N TRP A 182 -0.25 3.85 7.61
CA TRP A 182 -0.01 5.07 8.39
C TRP A 182 1.15 5.89 7.86
N PHE A 183 1.12 7.18 8.22
CA PHE A 183 2.21 8.10 8.02
C PHE A 183 2.24 9.14 9.12
N LYS A 184 3.35 9.16 9.84
CA LYS A 184 3.53 10.02 10.98
C LYS A 184 4.86 10.75 10.91
N PRO A 185 4.87 12.02 10.49
CA PRO A 185 5.97 12.92 10.81
C PRO A 185 6.10 13.00 12.33
N PHE A 186 7.28 12.70 12.86
CA PHE A 186 7.54 12.71 14.30
C PHE A 186 8.70 13.63 14.71
N TYR A 187 9.49 14.10 13.75
CA TYR A 187 10.54 15.07 13.99
C TYR A 187 10.64 16.03 12.81
N THR A 188 10.60 17.34 13.06
CA THR A 188 10.70 18.38 12.01
C THR A 188 11.95 19.22 12.26
N PHE A 189 12.75 19.41 11.23
CA PHE A 189 13.96 20.22 11.24
C PHE A 189 13.64 21.69 10.97
N GLU A 190 14.52 22.61 11.35
CA GLU A 190 14.35 24.06 11.14
C GLU A 190 14.21 24.45 9.66
N ASN A 191 14.78 23.65 8.75
CA ASN A 191 14.70 23.86 7.30
C ASN A 191 13.39 23.36 6.67
N GLY A 192 12.42 22.90 7.48
CA GLY A 192 11.12 22.40 7.03
C GLY A 192 11.11 20.93 6.58
N SER A 193 12.28 20.29 6.43
CA SER A 193 12.35 18.84 6.24
C SER A 193 11.93 18.11 7.52
N PHE A 194 11.59 16.83 7.44
CA PHE A 194 11.14 16.05 8.59
C PHE A 194 11.47 14.56 8.45
N ILE A 195 11.47 13.85 9.59
CA ILE A 195 11.50 12.40 9.64
C ILE A 195 10.09 11.87 9.89
N SER A 196 9.69 10.86 9.12
CA SER A 196 8.44 10.13 9.28
C SER A 196 8.67 8.68 9.68
N TYR A 197 7.69 8.13 10.40
CA TYR A 197 7.44 6.70 10.47
C TYR A 197 6.21 6.41 9.61
N GLN A 198 6.38 5.55 8.61
CA GLN A 198 5.35 5.22 7.64
C GLN A 198 5.33 3.73 7.39
N GLY A 199 4.16 3.18 7.10
CA GLY A 199 4.05 1.73 6.99
C GLY A 199 2.67 1.26 6.64
N TYR A 200 2.57 -0.05 6.47
CA TYR A 200 1.31 -0.72 6.19
C TYR A 200 1.34 -2.17 6.68
N ILE A 201 0.16 -2.75 6.84
CA ILE A 201 -0.06 -4.17 7.10
C ILE A 201 -1.07 -4.65 6.06
N ASP A 202 -0.76 -5.77 5.41
CA ASP A 202 -1.71 -6.58 4.63
C ASP A 202 -1.74 -7.97 5.29
N TYR A 203 -2.89 -8.36 5.85
CA TYR A 203 -3.07 -9.65 6.55
C TYR A 203 -4.24 -10.42 5.96
N GLN A 204 -3.94 -11.56 5.34
CA GLN A 204 -4.91 -12.50 4.79
C GLN A 204 -5.28 -13.58 5.79
N PHE A 205 -6.55 -13.99 5.80
CA PHE A 205 -7.07 -14.99 6.72
C PHE A 205 -8.33 -15.66 6.19
N GLY A 206 -8.67 -16.82 6.76
CA GLY A 206 -9.87 -17.57 6.40
C GLY A 206 -9.83 -18.13 4.99
N ALA A 207 -8.62 -18.36 4.46
CA ALA A 207 -8.42 -19.11 3.24
C ALA A 207 -8.59 -20.61 3.51
N ASP A 208 -8.94 -21.36 2.45
CA ASP A 208 -8.99 -22.82 2.54
C ASP A 208 -7.57 -23.38 2.71
N ASP A 209 -7.39 -24.52 3.36
CA ASP A 209 -6.08 -25.20 3.43
C ASP A 209 -5.69 -25.84 2.09
N THR A 210 -6.66 -25.98 1.18
CA THR A 210 -6.47 -26.47 -0.18
C THR A 210 -7.24 -25.58 -1.16
N PHE A 211 -6.55 -24.98 -2.13
CA PHE A 211 -7.16 -24.14 -3.16
C PHE A 211 -6.73 -24.57 -4.56
N GLN A 212 -7.71 -24.79 -5.43
CA GLN A 212 -7.50 -25.33 -6.79
C GLN A 212 -6.65 -26.61 -6.81
N GLY A 213 -6.75 -27.43 -5.76
CA GLY A 213 -6.02 -28.70 -5.63
C GLY A 213 -4.60 -28.59 -5.07
N ASN A 214 -4.16 -27.40 -4.65
CA ASN A 214 -2.84 -27.18 -4.03
C ASN A 214 -2.99 -26.85 -2.54
N SER A 215 -2.08 -27.37 -1.71
CA SER A 215 -1.94 -26.95 -0.30
C SER A 215 -1.55 -25.48 -0.24
N GLN A 216 -2.09 -24.75 0.72
CA GLN A 216 -1.76 -23.35 0.99
C GLN A 216 -1.97 -23.03 2.47
N ALA A 217 -1.37 -21.93 2.94
CA ALA A 217 -1.62 -21.45 4.29
C ALA A 217 -3.04 -20.89 4.41
N THR A 218 -3.66 -21.03 5.58
CA THR A 218 -5.02 -20.51 5.84
C THR A 218 -5.03 -19.04 6.26
N HIS A 219 -3.86 -18.50 6.61
CA HIS A 219 -3.63 -17.10 6.95
C HIS A 219 -2.15 -16.73 6.78
N GLY A 220 -1.88 -15.45 6.59
CA GLY A 220 -0.52 -14.93 6.40
C GLY A 220 -0.57 -13.45 6.08
N GLY A 221 0.57 -12.80 5.93
CA GLY A 221 0.60 -11.38 5.63
C GLY A 221 1.99 -10.78 5.60
N ASN A 222 2.00 -9.46 5.47
CA ASN A 222 3.22 -8.67 5.54
C ASN A 222 3.00 -7.37 6.30
N TRP A 223 4.07 -6.91 6.94
CA TRP A 223 4.09 -5.71 7.75
C TRP A 223 5.32 -4.87 7.41
N PHE A 224 5.09 -3.73 6.76
CA PHE A 224 6.13 -2.79 6.37
C PHE A 224 6.29 -1.66 7.40
N ASN A 225 7.55 -1.38 7.75
CA ASN A 225 7.96 -0.39 8.73
C ASN A 225 9.06 0.51 8.14
N GLY A 226 8.69 1.71 7.74
CA GLY A 226 9.55 2.69 7.09
C GLY A 226 9.96 3.84 7.99
N LEU A 227 11.25 4.18 7.98
CA LEU A 227 11.79 5.43 8.51
C LEU A 227 12.37 6.25 7.36
N TYR A 228 11.78 7.42 7.12
CA TYR A 228 12.07 8.24 5.95
C TYR A 228 12.40 9.66 6.36
N TRP A 229 13.45 10.21 5.76
CA TRP A 229 13.65 11.65 5.69
C TRP A 229 12.90 12.21 4.48
N HIS A 230 12.21 13.32 4.68
CA HIS A 230 11.46 14.02 3.64
C HIS A 230 11.82 15.49 3.57
N SER A 231 11.93 15.97 2.34
CA SER A 231 11.86 17.38 1.95
C SER A 231 10.70 17.60 0.98
N ASP A 232 10.57 18.84 0.50
CA ASP A 232 9.56 19.25 -0.49
C ASP A 232 9.63 18.40 -1.77
N ARG A 233 10.84 18.07 -2.25
CA ARG A 233 11.05 17.41 -3.54
C ARG A 233 11.64 16.02 -3.45
N PHE A 234 12.21 15.65 -2.32
CA PHE A 234 12.90 14.38 -2.17
C PHE A 234 12.50 13.65 -0.91
N SER A 235 12.64 12.33 -0.94
CA SER A 235 12.82 11.54 0.26
C SER A 235 13.87 10.48 0.12
N VAL A 236 14.44 10.11 1.26
CA VAL A 236 15.36 8.99 1.39
C VAL A 236 14.91 8.17 2.59
N GLY A 237 14.77 6.87 2.43
CA GLY A 237 14.24 6.03 3.49
C GLY A 237 14.77 4.62 3.52
N TYR A 238 14.62 4.03 4.69
CA TYR A 238 14.84 2.63 4.98
C TYR A 238 13.51 2.00 5.39
N GLY A 239 13.25 0.79 4.91
CA GLY A 239 12.09 -0.01 5.27
C GLY A 239 12.49 -1.39 5.76
N LEU A 240 11.88 -1.85 6.84
CA LEU A 240 11.88 -3.24 7.27
C LEU A 240 10.50 -3.82 6.95
N LYS A 241 10.44 -4.86 6.12
CA LYS A 241 9.22 -5.63 5.87
C LYS A 241 9.33 -6.98 6.55
N LEU A 242 8.33 -7.34 7.33
CA LEU A 242 8.21 -8.67 7.93
C LEU A 242 7.15 -9.44 7.14
N PHE A 243 7.48 -10.64 6.74
CA PHE A 243 6.61 -11.56 6.03
C PHE A 243 6.29 -12.76 6.91
N TYR A 244 5.07 -13.28 6.78
CA TYR A 244 4.63 -14.50 7.44
C TYR A 244 3.62 -15.21 6.54
N ASP A 245 3.96 -16.37 6.00
CA ASP A 245 3.15 -17.12 5.03
C ASP A 245 2.54 -16.20 3.96
N VAL A 246 3.37 -15.30 3.42
CA VAL A 246 2.87 -14.21 2.58
C VAL A 246 2.19 -14.76 1.33
N TYR A 247 1.09 -14.12 0.92
CA TYR A 247 0.26 -14.55 -0.21
C TYR A 247 -0.33 -15.96 -0.05
N LEU A 248 -0.49 -16.41 1.21
CA LEU A 248 -1.01 -17.73 1.58
C LEU A 248 -0.08 -18.88 1.16
N ILE A 249 1.20 -18.59 0.95
CA ILE A 249 2.20 -19.59 0.61
C ILE A 249 2.76 -20.15 1.92
N GLU A 250 2.61 -21.46 2.15
CA GLU A 250 3.18 -22.12 3.33
C GLU A 250 4.71 -22.03 3.31
N ASP A 251 5.28 -21.52 4.41
CA ASP A 251 6.73 -21.45 4.56
C ASP A 251 7.36 -22.85 4.62
N SER A 252 8.44 -23.05 3.87
CA SER A 252 9.14 -24.34 3.81
C SER A 252 10.61 -24.17 3.43
N ASP A 253 11.43 -25.20 3.72
CA ASP A 253 12.84 -25.25 3.30
C ASP A 253 13.02 -25.18 1.77
N ALA A 254 11.97 -25.46 0.99
CA ALA A 254 12.02 -25.44 -0.48
C ALA A 254 11.58 -24.10 -1.07
N PHE A 255 10.79 -23.34 -0.33
CA PHE A 255 10.26 -22.05 -0.77
C PHE A 255 9.88 -21.22 0.46
N GLU A 256 10.61 -20.13 0.64
CA GLU A 256 10.51 -19.31 1.83
C GLU A 256 9.44 -18.24 1.61
N SER A 257 8.55 -18.08 2.57
CA SER A 257 7.45 -17.09 2.56
C SER A 257 7.36 -16.31 3.88
N THR A 258 8.19 -16.66 4.87
CA THR A 258 8.28 -16.02 6.19
C THR A 258 9.69 -15.50 6.44
N GLY A 259 9.81 -14.23 6.82
CA GLY A 259 11.11 -13.65 7.16
C GLY A 259 11.17 -12.12 7.09
N PRO A 260 12.31 -11.53 7.49
CA PRO A 260 12.56 -10.11 7.36
C PRO A 260 13.17 -9.76 5.99
N SER A 261 12.78 -8.61 5.44
CA SER A 261 13.31 -8.03 4.21
C SER A 261 13.61 -6.54 4.40
N HIS A 262 14.61 -6.04 3.69
CA HIS A 262 15.06 -4.66 3.80
C HIS A 262 14.87 -3.90 2.50
N TYR A 263 14.35 -2.68 2.60
CA TYR A 263 14.08 -1.82 1.46
C TYR A 263 14.80 -0.48 1.64
N PHE A 264 15.39 0.01 0.56
CA PHE A 264 16.00 1.33 0.49
C PHE A 264 15.33 2.10 -0.63
N SER A 265 15.05 3.37 -0.40
CA SER A 265 14.31 4.19 -1.36
C SER A 265 14.87 5.60 -1.45
N VAL A 266 14.96 6.09 -2.69
CA VAL A 266 15.15 7.50 -3.01
C VAL A 266 13.99 7.95 -3.90
N THR A 267 13.25 8.93 -3.42
CA THR A 267 12.01 9.43 -4.05
C THR A 267 12.22 10.82 -4.63
N TYR A 268 11.59 11.10 -5.77
CA TYR A 268 11.33 12.44 -6.27
C TYR A 268 9.82 12.73 -6.33
N LYS A 269 9.39 13.85 -5.75
CA LYS A 269 7.98 14.28 -5.61
C LYS A 269 7.63 15.41 -6.59
N PHE A 270 6.57 15.22 -7.38
CA PHE A 270 6.11 16.19 -8.40
C PHE A 270 5.22 17.29 -7.83
#